data_AF-A0A3D9MNN5-F1
#
_entry.id   AF-A0A3D9MNN5-F1
#
_cell.length_a   1.000
_cell.length_b   1.000
_cell.length_c   1.000
_cell.angle_alpha   90.00
_cell.angle_beta   90.00
_cell.angle_gamma   90.00
#
_symmetry.space_group_name_H-M   'P 1'
#
loop_
_entity.id
_entity.type
_entity.pdbx_description
1 polymer ?
#
loop_
_entity_poly.entity_id
_entity_poly.type
_entity_poly.pdbx_seq_one_letter_code
_entity_poly.pdbx_strand_id
1 'polypeptide(L)'
;MNAQMLNTIGLASNMVGVFLAFFYGFPQPDHNEGVSLGLSPNTPLQNGQTVAEHNAEIRRRKRFYKAMSFLALACMFLGFAVQAYALWCC
;
A
#
# COMPACT_ATOMS: atom_id res chain seq x y z
N MET A 1 23.35 -11.90 19.54
CA MET A 1 22.92 -12.22 18.16
C MET A 1 24.08 -11.94 17.23
N ASN A 2 24.34 -12.80 16.23
CA ASN A 2 25.41 -12.60 15.25
C ASN A 2 24.99 -11.53 14.20
N ALA A 3 25.93 -10.69 13.75
CA ALA A 3 25.70 -9.67 12.70
C ALA A 3 25.06 -10.26 11.44
N GLN A 4 25.46 -11.48 11.05
CA GLN A 4 24.87 -12.20 9.91
C GLN A 4 23.37 -12.48 10.09
N MET A 5 22.91 -12.77 11.32
CA MET A 5 21.50 -13.02 11.58
C MET A 5 20.67 -11.73 11.45
N LEU A 6 21.17 -10.62 12.01
CA LEU A 6 20.49 -9.32 11.89
C LEU A 6 20.42 -8.86 10.43
N ASN A 7 21.49 -9.06 9.66
CA ASN A 7 21.50 -8.70 8.25
C ASN A 7 20.51 -9.57 7.44
N THR A 8 20.45 -10.87 7.73
CA THR A 8 19.45 -11.79 7.13
C THR A 8 18.01 -11.38 7.45
N ILE A 9 17.74 -11.01 8.71
CA ILE A 9 16.40 -10.52 9.12
C ILE A 9 16.04 -9.23 8.38
N GLY A 10 16.97 -8.28 8.32
CA GLY A 10 16.74 -7.02 7.61
C GLY A 10 16.54 -7.22 6.10
N LEU A 11 17.27 -8.16 5.49
CA LEU A 11 17.07 -8.54 4.09
C LEU A 11 15.69 -9.16 3.85
N ALA A 12 15.28 -10.10 4.69
CA ALA A 12 13.95 -10.73 4.60
C ALA A 12 12.83 -9.69 4.78
N SER A 13 12.97 -8.78 5.74
CA SER A 13 12.03 -7.66 5.95
C SER A 13 11.93 -6.77 4.71
N ASN A 14 13.06 -6.46 4.08
CA ASN A 14 13.09 -5.69 2.84
C ASN A 14 12.41 -6.42 1.69
N MET A 15 12.65 -7.73 1.52
CA MET A 15 11.99 -8.51 0.46
C MET A 15 10.47 -8.54 0.64
N VAL A 16 9.98 -8.70 1.88
CA VAL A 16 8.55 -8.61 2.19
C VAL A 16 8.01 -7.21 1.92
N GLY A 17 8.74 -6.17 2.30
CA GLY A 17 8.37 -4.78 2.04
C GLY A 17 8.26 -4.47 0.54
N VAL A 18 9.22 -4.96 -0.27
CA VAL A 18 9.19 -4.83 -1.73
C VAL A 18 8.00 -5.59 -2.32
N PHE A 19 7.74 -6.82 -1.87
CA PHE A 19 6.57 -7.59 -2.30
C PHE A 19 5.27 -6.80 -2.02
N LEU A 20 5.08 -6.31 -0.79
CA LEU A 20 3.90 -5.52 -0.45
C LEU A 20 3.81 -4.23 -1.28
N ALA A 21 4.93 -3.54 -1.53
CA ALA A 21 4.95 -2.36 -2.38
C ALA A 21 4.57 -2.69 -3.84
N PHE A 22 4.96 -3.85 -4.33
CA PHE A 22 4.64 -4.29 -5.69
C PHE A 22 3.17 -4.68 -5.88
N PHE A 23 2.49 -5.17 -4.84
CA PHE A 23 1.07 -5.51 -4.93
C PHE A 23 0.14 -4.35 -4.57
N TYR A 24 0.56 -3.49 -3.63
CA TYR A 24 -0.29 -2.43 -3.08
C TYR A 24 0.15 -1.01 -3.44
N GLY A 25 1.37 -0.83 -3.94
CA GLY A 25 1.89 0.46 -4.42
C GLY A 25 1.68 0.69 -5.92
N PHE A 26 1.74 -0.38 -6.73
CA PHE A 26 1.60 -0.35 -8.19
C PHE A 26 0.88 -1.62 -8.69
N PRO A 27 0.09 -1.60 -9.78
CA PRO A 27 -0.67 -0.48 -10.32
C PRO A 27 -1.80 -0.13 -9.34
N GLN A 28 -1.94 1.15 -9.00
CA GLN A 28 -3.13 1.61 -8.29
C GLN A 28 -4.38 1.20 -9.11
N PRO A 29 -5.43 0.59 -8.50
CA PRO A 29 -6.71 0.42 -9.18
C PRO A 29 -7.17 1.76 -9.75
N ASP A 30 -7.95 1.78 -10.83
CA ASP A 30 -8.40 3.05 -11.41
C ASP A 30 -9.12 3.87 -10.32
N HIS A 31 -8.46 4.95 -9.87
CA HIS A 31 -8.93 5.84 -8.81
C HIS A 31 -9.63 7.05 -9.41
N ASN A 32 -10.11 6.97 -10.66
CA ASN A 32 -10.97 7.97 -11.26
C ASN A 32 -12.29 8.12 -10.49
N GLU A 33 -12.21 8.78 -9.34
CA GLU A 33 -13.32 9.53 -8.76
C GLU A 33 -13.60 10.68 -9.72
N GLY A 34 -14.54 10.52 -10.65
CA GLY A 34 -14.75 11.56 -11.65
C GLY A 34 -15.61 11.25 -12.86
N VAL A 35 -15.90 9.98 -13.16
CA VAL A 35 -16.89 9.63 -14.22
C VAL A 35 -18.26 10.27 -13.94
N SER A 36 -18.47 10.74 -12.71
CA SER A 36 -19.70 11.27 -12.16
C SER A 36 -19.63 12.70 -11.63
N LEU A 37 -18.57 13.49 -11.90
CA LEU A 37 -18.52 14.91 -11.50
C LEU A 37 -19.69 15.74 -12.09
N GLY A 38 -20.30 15.27 -13.18
CA GLY A 38 -21.52 15.85 -13.76
C GLY A 38 -22.82 15.10 -13.47
N LEU A 39 -22.80 14.02 -12.67
CA LEU A 39 -23.97 13.19 -12.35
C LEU A 39 -24.40 13.39 -10.90
N SER A 40 -25.72 13.39 -10.67
CA SER A 40 -26.27 13.52 -9.32
C SER A 40 -25.92 12.29 -8.48
N PRO A 41 -25.73 12.41 -7.15
CA PRO A 41 -25.36 11.29 -6.28
C PRO A 41 -26.31 10.08 -6.37
N ASN A 42 -27.59 10.32 -6.67
CA ASN A 42 -28.63 9.30 -6.82
C ASN A 42 -28.76 8.76 -8.25
N THR A 43 -27.94 9.22 -9.19
CA THR A 43 -27.99 8.71 -10.56
C THR A 43 -27.53 7.24 -10.57
N PRO A 44 -28.34 6.32 -11.10
CA PRO A 44 -27.94 4.93 -11.25
C PRO A 44 -26.89 4.80 -12.35
N LEU A 45 -25.83 4.05 -12.07
CA LEU A 45 -24.81 3.64 -13.03
C LEU A 45 -25.26 2.36 -13.75
N GLN A 46 -24.58 1.97 -14.83
CA GLN A 46 -24.92 0.78 -15.64
C GLN A 46 -24.92 -0.53 -14.84
N ASN A 47 -24.22 -0.56 -13.71
CA ASN A 47 -24.15 -1.69 -12.79
C ASN A 47 -25.25 -1.68 -11.71
N GLY A 48 -26.21 -0.75 -11.78
CA GLY A 48 -27.32 -0.62 -10.83
C GLY A 48 -26.95 0.06 -9.50
N GLN A 49 -25.68 0.36 -9.26
CA GLN A 49 -25.24 1.15 -8.10
C GLN A 49 -25.47 2.64 -8.34
N THR A 50 -25.69 3.39 -7.27
CA THR A 50 -25.68 4.86 -7.36
C THR A 50 -24.25 5.39 -7.47
N VAL A 51 -24.12 6.59 -8.05
CA VAL A 51 -22.85 7.35 -8.05
C VAL A 51 -22.25 7.47 -6.64
N ALA A 52 -23.09 7.70 -5.62
CA ALA A 52 -22.64 7.81 -4.23
C ALA A 52 -22.02 6.52 -3.69
N GLU A 53 -22.65 5.37 -3.95
CA GLU A 53 -22.17 4.05 -3.53
C GLU A 53 -20.87 3.69 -4.23
N HIS A 54 -20.80 3.92 -5.54
CA HIS A 54 -19.60 3.66 -6.34
C HIS A 54 -18.39 4.48 -5.83
N ASN A 55 -18.60 5.79 -5.60
CA ASN A 55 -17.54 6.66 -5.06
C ASN A 55 -17.13 6.25 -3.62
N ALA A 56 -18.08 5.81 -2.79
CA ALA A 56 -17.77 5.34 -1.44
C ALA A 56 -16.90 4.06 -1.45
N GLU A 57 -17.16 3.16 -2.39
CA GLU A 57 -16.36 1.96 -2.58
C GLU A 57 -14.94 2.28 -3.05
N ILE A 58 -14.79 3.16 -4.05
CA ILE A 58 -13.47 3.62 -4.52
C ILE A 58 -12.67 4.25 -3.39
N ARG A 59 -13.29 5.14 -2.59
CA ARG A 59 -12.62 5.76 -1.42
C ARG A 59 -12.18 4.75 -0.38
N ARG A 60 -12.96 3.68 -0.16
CA ARG A 60 -12.57 2.61 0.78
C ARG A 60 -11.36 1.84 0.27
N ARG A 61 -11.37 1.46 -1.01
CA ARG A 61 -10.23 0.80 -1.67
C ARG A 61 -8.98 1.68 -1.63
N LYS A 62 -9.10 2.97 -1.97
CA LYS A 62 -8.01 3.96 -1.92
C LYS A 62 -7.34 4.02 -0.55
N ARG A 63 -8.13 4.09 0.52
CA ARG A 63 -7.62 4.13 1.91
C ARG A 63 -6.87 2.86 2.27
N PHE A 64 -7.41 1.70 1.91
CA PHE A 64 -6.76 0.42 2.18
C PHE A 64 -5.42 0.28 1.44
N TYR A 65 -5.40 0.58 0.14
CA TYR A 65 -4.18 0.51 -0.66
C TYR A 65 -3.12 1.49 -0.14
N LYS A 66 -3.50 2.74 0.18
CA LYS A 66 -2.58 3.73 0.77
C LYS A 66 -1.99 3.24 2.10
N ALA A 67 -2.80 2.64 2.97
CA ALA A 67 -2.33 2.08 4.24
C ALA A 67 -1.34 0.93 4.02
N MET A 68 -1.61 0.04 3.06
CA MET A 68 -0.71 -1.06 2.71
C MET A 68 0.58 -0.56 2.06
N SER A 69 0.55 0.45 1.20
CA SER A 69 1.78 1.07 0.65
C SER A 69 2.64 1.69 1.77
N PHE A 70 2.01 2.33 2.75
CA PHE A 70 2.72 2.88 3.91
C PHE A 70 3.34 1.78 4.78
N LEU A 71 2.62 0.68 5.01
CA LEU A 71 3.13 -0.48 5.73
C LEU A 71 4.33 -1.11 5.01
N ALA A 72 4.24 -1.23 3.68
CA ALA A 72 5.34 -1.72 2.85
C ALA A 72 6.59 -0.84 3.00
N LEU A 73 6.43 0.48 2.95
CA LEU A 73 7.51 1.43 3.14
C LEU A 73 8.12 1.34 4.54
N ALA A 74 7.29 1.22 5.58
CA ALA A 74 7.76 1.06 6.95
C ALA A 74 8.56 -0.24 7.15
N CYS A 75 8.12 -1.36 6.57
CA CYS A 75 8.87 -2.62 6.57
C CYS A 75 10.24 -2.50 5.92
N MET A 76 10.33 -1.80 4.78
CA MET A 76 11.62 -1.56 4.12
C MET A 76 12.53 -0.68 4.97
N PHE A 77 12.00 0.42 5.52
CA PHE A 77 12.77 1.31 6.39
C PHE A 77 13.31 0.59 7.63
N LEU A 78 12.48 -0.24 8.28
CA LEU A 78 12.91 -1.04 9.42
C LEU A 78 13.95 -2.10 9.01
N GLY A 79 13.77 -2.74 7.85
CA GLY A 79 14.75 -3.69 7.29
C GLY A 79 16.13 -3.05 7.14
N PHE A 80 16.19 -1.86 6.53
CA PHE A 80 17.44 -1.10 6.40
C PHE A 80 17.99 -0.63 7.76
N ALA A 81 17.14 -0.20 8.69
CA ALA A 81 17.59 0.22 10.02
C ALA A 81 18.25 -0.95 10.79
N VAL A 82 17.68 -2.16 10.70
CA VAL A 82 18.25 -3.37 11.29
C VAL A 82 19.59 -3.73 10.63
N GLN A 83 19.69 -3.60 9.31
CA GLN A 83 20.96 -3.83 8.58
C GLN A 83 22.03 -2.80 8.98
N ALA A 84 21.66 -1.52 9.11
CA ALA A 84 22.56 -0.48 9.59
C ALA A 84 23.03 -0.78 11.01
N TYR A 85 22.13 -1.15 11.92
CA TYR A 85 22.53 -1.53 13.28
C TYR A 85 23.50 -2.72 13.27
N ALA A 86 23.25 -3.73 12.44
CA ALA A 86 24.15 -4.88 12.30
C ALA A 86 25.55 -4.52 11.79
N LEU A 87 25.67 -3.48 10.96
CA LEU A 87 26.94 -3.04 10.39
C LEU A 87 27.75 -2.17 11.36
N TRP A 88 27.07 -1.32 12.14
CA TRP A 88 27.72 -0.30 12.97
C TRP A 88 27.88 -0.72 14.43
N CYS A 89 27.11 -1.71 14.91
CA CYS A 89 27.05 -2.10 16.33
C CYS A 89 27.31 -3.59 16.60
N CYS A 90 27.60 -4.41 15.59
CA CYS A 90 27.94 -5.83 15.72
C CYS A 90 29.20 -6.15 14.90
#